data_AF-A0A539EFL5-F1
#
_entry.id   AF-A0A539EFL5-F1
#
_cell.length_a   1.000
_cell.length_b   1.000
_cell.length_c   1.000
_cell.angle_alpha   90.00
_cell.angle_beta   90.00
_cell.angle_gamma   90.00
#
_symmetry.space_group_name_H-M   'P 1'
#
loop_
_entity.id
_entity.type
_entity.pdbx_description
1 polymer ?
#
loop_
_entity_poly.entity_id
_entity_poly.type
_entity_poly.pdbx_seq_one_letter_code
_entity_poly.pdbx_strand_id
1 'polypeptide(L)'
;MKCPNCAVDNKENAKGCKKCGRDLTIPPAWFPDFKWHARTLGVLYVLITVFYFGVSFALRQLPKPYHFRKVPADLTPWLKKG
;
A
#
# COMPACT_ATOMS: atom_id res chain seq x y z
N MET A 1 17.91 7.07 19.91
CA MET A 1 17.59 5.87 19.09
C MET A 1 18.11 4.60 19.75
N LYS A 2 17.36 3.52 19.67
CA LYS A 2 17.71 2.23 20.27
C LYS A 2 18.56 1.38 19.32
N CYS A 3 19.66 0.81 19.79
CA CYS A 3 20.50 -0.04 18.95
C CYS A 3 19.76 -1.35 18.62
N PRO A 4 19.65 -1.76 17.34
CA PRO A 4 18.95 -2.98 16.97
C PRO A 4 19.66 -4.27 17.42
N ASN A 5 20.95 -4.20 17.77
CA ASN A 5 21.72 -5.37 18.22
C ASN A 5 21.69 -5.57 19.74
N CYS A 6 21.94 -4.51 20.52
CA CYS A 6 22.10 -4.63 21.99
C CYS A 6 21.05 -3.87 22.79
N ALA A 7 20.04 -3.31 22.12
CA ALA A 7 18.90 -2.59 22.72
C ALA A 7 19.28 -1.38 23.60
N VAL A 8 20.53 -0.92 23.59
CA VAL A 8 20.97 0.27 24.33
C VAL A 8 20.48 1.54 23.63
N ASP A 9 20.04 2.53 24.42
CA ASP A 9 19.71 3.85 23.92
C ASP A 9 20.95 4.71 23.64
N ASN A 10 21.02 5.23 22.42
CA ASN A 10 22.06 6.12 21.91
C ASN A 10 21.46 7.49 21.58
N LYS A 11 22.30 8.54 21.51
CA LYS A 11 21.92 9.85 20.97
C LYS A 11 21.32 9.67 19.57
N GLU A 12 20.35 10.49 19.20
CA GLU A 12 19.60 10.31 17.94
C GLU A 12 20.48 10.36 16.68
N ASN A 13 21.55 11.17 16.71
CA ASN A 13 22.49 11.31 15.59
C ASN A 13 23.80 10.54 15.80
N ALA A 14 23.81 9.54 16.69
CA ALA A 14 25.01 8.73 16.92
C ALA A 14 25.30 7.84 15.71
N LYS A 15 26.48 7.98 15.10
CA LYS A 15 26.92 7.13 13.98
C LYS A 15 27.23 5.68 14.43
N GLY A 16 27.59 5.49 15.69
CA GLY A 16 27.92 4.17 16.24
C GLY A 16 27.29 3.96 17.62
N CYS A 17 27.04 2.70 17.97
CA CYS A 17 26.51 2.35 19.28
C CYS A 17 27.57 2.46 20.37
N LYS A 18 27.25 3.16 21.46
CA LYS A 18 28.15 3.38 22.61
C LYS A 18 28.59 2.09 23.33
N LYS A 19 27.82 1.00 23.21
CA LYS A 19 28.07 -0.27 23.92
C LYS A 19 28.71 -1.33 23.04
N CYS A 20 28.18 -1.57 21.85
CA CYS A 20 28.62 -2.67 20.98
C CYS A 20 29.39 -2.23 19.73
N GLY A 21 29.62 -0.92 19.54
CA GLY A 21 30.38 -0.39 18.41
C GLY A 21 29.70 -0.52 17.04
N ARG A 22 28.47 -1.06 16.98
CA ARG A 22 27.74 -1.23 15.72
C ARG A 22 27.47 0.11 15.05
N ASP A 23 27.70 0.19 13.74
CA ASP A 23 27.31 1.31 12.90
C ASP A 23 25.77 1.44 12.86
N LEU A 24 25.28 2.61 13.26
CA LEU A 24 23.86 2.95 13.33
C LEU A 24 23.38 3.69 12.08
N THR A 25 24.28 4.05 11.17
CA THR A 25 23.94 4.68 9.88
C THR A 25 23.45 3.67 8.86
N ILE A 26 23.79 2.40 9.03
CA ILE A 26 23.37 1.31 8.16
C ILE A 26 21.94 0.92 8.56
N PRO A 27 20.95 1.08 7.66
CA PRO A 27 19.59 0.64 7.95
C PRO A 27 19.57 -0.87 8.21
N PRO A 28 18.63 -1.36 9.02
CA PRO A 28 18.53 -2.80 9.28
C PRO A 28 18.23 -3.54 7.97
N ALA A 29 18.68 -4.79 7.85
CA ALA A 29 18.57 -5.57 6.62
C ALA A 29 17.12 -5.79 6.13
N TRP A 30 16.14 -5.67 7.03
CA TRP A 30 14.72 -5.75 6.68
C TRP A 30 14.17 -4.44 6.10
N PHE A 31 14.88 -3.32 6.24
CA PHE A 31 14.39 -2.01 5.82
C PHE A 31 14.31 -1.96 4.29
N PRO A 32 13.11 -1.71 3.74
CA PRO A 32 12.92 -1.76 2.30
C PRO A 32 13.62 -0.60 1.59
N ASP A 33 14.29 -0.92 0.48
CA ASP A 33 14.90 0.07 -0.40
C ASP A 33 13.87 0.64 -1.39
N PHE A 34 14.27 1.66 -2.15
CA PHE A 34 13.38 2.27 -3.14
C PHE A 34 12.91 1.27 -4.21
N LYS A 35 13.78 0.33 -4.60
CA LYS A 35 13.44 -0.73 -5.57
C LYS A 35 12.37 -1.67 -5.02
N TRP A 36 12.45 -2.03 -3.74
CA TRP A 36 11.42 -2.81 -3.06
C TRP A 36 10.08 -2.08 -3.04
N HIS A 37 10.07 -0.78 -2.72
CA HIS A 37 8.84 0.02 -2.72
C HIS A 37 8.21 0.09 -4.10
N ALA A 38 8.99 0.42 -5.13
CA ALA A 38 8.50 0.51 -6.50
C ALA A 38 7.91 -0.81 -7.00
N ARG A 39 8.58 -1.94 -6.73
CA ARG A 39 8.07 -3.27 -7.05
C ARG A 39 6.77 -3.56 -6.31
N THR A 40 6.74 -3.33 -5.01
CA THR A 40 5.59 -3.64 -4.15
C THR A 40 4.36 -2.82 -4.56
N LEU A 41 4.54 -1.51 -4.79
CA LEU A 41 3.47 -0.63 -5.26
C LEU A 41 2.98 -1.03 -6.66
N GLY A 42 3.88 -1.40 -7.56
CA GLY A 42 3.51 -1.90 -8.89
C GLY A 42 2.66 -3.17 -8.81
N VAL A 43 3.06 -4.15 -7.99
CA VAL A 43 2.29 -5.39 -7.78
C VAL A 43 0.91 -5.08 -7.20
N LEU A 44 0.84 -4.26 -6.16
CA LEU A 44 -0.42 -3.90 -5.51
C LEU A 44 -1.37 -3.17 -6.48
N TYR A 45 -0.84 -2.25 -7.30
CA TYR A 45 -1.62 -1.55 -8.31
C TYR A 45 -2.20 -2.52 -9.33
N VAL A 46 -1.39 -3.42 -9.89
CA VAL A 46 -1.84 -4.43 -10.85
C VAL A 46 -2.91 -5.33 -10.25
N LEU A 47 -2.73 -5.81 -9.01
CA LEU A 47 -3.70 -6.66 -8.32
C LEU A 47 -5.04 -5.95 -8.14
N ILE A 48 -5.04 -4.70 -7.68
CA ILE A 48 -6.26 -3.91 -7.50
C ILE A 48 -6.95 -3.65 -8.83
N THR A 49 -6.19 -3.33 -9.89
CA THR A 49 -6.74 -3.14 -11.23
C THR A 49 -7.41 -4.40 -11.75
N VAL A 50 -6.73 -5.55 -11.69
CA VAL A 50 -7.28 -6.84 -12.13
C VAL A 50 -8.52 -7.21 -11.29
N PHE A 51 -8.45 -7.02 -9.97
CA PHE A 51 -9.57 -7.28 -9.07
C PHE A 51 -10.79 -6.42 -9.42
N TYR A 52 -10.60 -5.11 -9.63
CA TYR A 52 -11.68 -4.20 -10.02
C TYR A 52 -12.38 -4.66 -11.31
N PHE A 53 -11.61 -5.01 -12.34
CA PHE A 53 -12.18 -5.50 -13.60
C PHE A 53 -12.85 -6.86 -13.45
N GLY A 54 -12.25 -7.78 -12.68
CA GLY A 54 -12.83 -9.09 -12.38
C GLY A 54 -14.17 -8.98 -11.66
N VAL A 55 -14.25 -8.17 -10.60
CA VAL A 55 -15.50 -7.91 -9.88
C VAL A 55 -16.51 -7.23 -10.78
N SER A 56 -16.10 -6.19 -11.54
CA SER A 56 -17.00 -5.50 -12.47
C SER A 56 -17.56 -6.44 -13.54
N PHE A 57 -16.76 -7.36 -14.04
CA PHE A 57 -17.18 -8.38 -15.00
C PHE A 57 -18.17 -9.37 -14.37
N ALA A 58 -17.84 -9.91 -13.19
CA ALA A 58 -18.70 -10.85 -12.48
C ALA A 58 -20.07 -10.23 -12.13
N LEU A 59 -20.08 -8.99 -11.62
CA LEU A 59 -21.33 -8.29 -11.27
C LEU A 59 -22.22 -7.99 -12.48
N ARG A 60 -21.64 -7.84 -13.69
CA ARG A 60 -22.42 -7.71 -14.94
C ARG A 60 -23.13 -9.00 -15.35
N GLN A 61 -22.63 -10.16 -14.92
CA GLN A 61 -23.22 -11.46 -15.25
C GLN A 61 -24.36 -11.86 -14.30
N LEU A 62 -24.53 -11.14 -13.18
CA LEU A 62 -25.57 -11.46 -12.22
C LEU A 62 -26.97 -11.33 -12.83
N PRO A 63 -27.91 -12.25 -12.52
CA PRO A 63 -29.28 -12.14 -12.97
C PRO A 63 -29.97 -10.92 -12.34
N LYS A 64 -31.05 -10.44 -12.98
CA LYS A 64 -31.95 -9.46 -12.34
C LYS A 64 -32.44 -10.05 -11.00
N PRO A 65 -32.48 -9.26 -9.91
CA PRO A 65 -32.31 -7.81 -9.83
C PRO A 65 -30.88 -7.32 -9.54
N TYR A 66 -29.89 -8.22 -9.39
CA TYR A 66 -28.56 -7.90 -8.87
C TYR A 66 -27.56 -7.36 -9.91
N HIS A 67 -27.89 -7.39 -11.21
CA HIS A 67 -27.11 -6.67 -12.22
C HIS A 67 -27.06 -5.16 -11.90
N PHE A 68 -25.96 -4.49 -12.28
CA PHE A 68 -25.85 -3.05 -12.15
C PHE A 68 -26.98 -2.33 -12.88
N ARG A 69 -27.88 -1.69 -12.12
CA ARG A 69 -28.94 -0.84 -12.66
C ARG A 69 -28.32 0.47 -13.14
N LYS A 70 -28.60 0.86 -14.38
CA LYS A 70 -28.41 2.25 -14.82
C LYS A 70 -29.45 3.09 -14.09
N VAL A 71 -29.00 3.91 -13.14
CA VAL A 71 -29.89 4.87 -12.47
C VAL A 71 -30.21 5.96 -13.49
N PRO A 72 -31.48 6.17 -13.81
CA PRO A 72 -31.85 7.14 -14.83
C PRO A 72 -31.65 8.55 -14.27
N ALA A 73 -31.29 9.49 -15.15
CA ALA A 73 -30.79 10.81 -14.76
C ALA A 73 -31.87 11.70 -14.13
N ASP A 74 -33.14 11.43 -14.42
CA ASP A 74 -34.31 12.03 -13.79
C ASP A 74 -34.39 11.71 -12.29
N LEU A 75 -33.99 10.50 -11.88
CA LEU A 75 -33.97 10.10 -10.47
C LEU A 75 -32.75 10.60 -9.70
N THR A 76 -31.64 10.89 -10.39
CA THR A 76 -30.40 11.38 -9.78
C THR A 76 -29.76 12.55 -10.54
N PRO A 77 -30.42 13.73 -10.59
CA PRO A 77 -29.94 14.89 -11.34
C PRO A 77 -28.63 15.49 -10.78
N TRP A 78 -28.30 15.21 -9.52
CA TRP A 78 -27.02 15.60 -8.89
C TRP A 78 -25.86 14.67 -9.23
N LEU A 79 -26.11 13.49 -9.82
CA LEU A 79 -25.10 12.48 -10.18
C LEU A 79 -24.64 12.66 -11.64
N LYS A 80 -24.33 13.89 -12.04
CA LYS A 80 -23.85 14.16 -13.41
C LYS A 80 -22.49 13.49 -13.63
N LYS A 81 -22.37 12.67 -14.68
CA LYS A 81 -21.07 12.30 -15.22
C LYS A 81 -20.47 13.54 -15.88
N GLY A 82 -19.41 14.08 -15.27
CA GLY A 82 -18.51 15.02 -15.94
C GLY A 82 -17.78 14.35 -17.09
#